data_AF-A0A7C2P722-F1
#
_entry.id   AF-A0A7C2P722-F1
#
_cell.length_a   1.000
_cell.length_b   1.000
_cell.length_c   1.000
_cell.angle_alpha   90.00
_cell.angle_beta   90.00
_cell.angle_gamma   90.00
#
_symmetry.space_group_name_H-M   'P 1'
#
loop_
_entity.id
_entity.type
_entity.pdbx_description
1 polymer ?
#
loop_
_entity_poly.entity_id
_entity_poly.type
_entity_poly.pdbx_seq_one_letter_code
_entity_poly.pdbx_strand_id
1 'polypeptide(L)'
;MKRLITTVAAALALGFLAPSGAQEGHPLKGSWLGEWQGNTVHGENVLLVLDWDGKAITGMINPGTDNMPLTRATLEPDGWVVRFEAEGKDKDGSAVRYVVEGKIENLELPNRSIVGTWSSNKGRGTFTASRQ
;
A
#
# COMPACT_ATOMS: atom_id res chain seq x y z
N MET A 1 52.28 -35.25 25.66
CA MET A 1 52.35 -34.70 24.28
C MET A 1 50.96 -34.20 23.90
N LYS A 2 50.69 -32.95 24.29
CA LYS A 2 49.42 -32.22 24.12
C LYS A 2 49.58 -31.26 22.94
N ARG A 3 49.56 -31.74 21.69
CA ARG A 3 49.63 -30.86 20.50
C ARG A 3 49.01 -31.56 19.29
N LEU A 4 47.70 -31.80 19.31
CA LEU A 4 46.97 -32.24 18.10
C LEU A 4 45.46 -31.99 18.22
N ILE A 5 45.04 -30.88 18.86
CA ILE A 5 43.63 -30.49 18.95
C ILE A 5 43.56 -28.96 18.89
N THR A 6 44.01 -28.34 17.80
CA THR A 6 43.85 -26.87 17.66
C THR A 6 43.85 -26.42 16.20
N THR A 7 43.20 -27.14 15.28
CA THR A 7 43.08 -26.63 13.89
C THR A 7 41.88 -27.19 13.11
N VAL A 8 40.76 -27.49 13.78
CA VAL A 8 39.49 -27.80 13.08
C VAL A 8 38.29 -27.01 13.64
N ALA A 9 38.49 -26.17 14.65
CA ALA A 9 37.41 -25.38 15.25
C ALA A 9 37.20 -23.98 14.63
N ALA A 10 38.05 -23.57 13.68
CA ALA A 10 37.97 -22.23 13.06
C ALA A 10 37.23 -22.19 11.70
N ALA A 11 36.85 -23.34 11.14
CA ALA A 11 36.20 -23.41 9.82
C ALA A 11 34.66 -23.56 9.88
N LEU A 12 34.08 -23.60 11.10
CA LEU A 12 32.64 -23.83 11.32
C LEU A 12 31.85 -22.56 11.66
N ALA A 13 32.43 -21.37 11.45
CA ALA A 13 31.79 -20.08 11.77
C ALA A 13 31.51 -19.20 10.54
N LEU A 14 31.56 -19.76 9.32
CA LEU A 14 31.21 -19.05 8.08
C LEU A 14 30.21 -19.85 7.26
N GLY A 15 28.93 -19.56 7.44
CA GLY A 15 27.83 -20.11 6.64
C GLY A 15 26.62 -20.32 7.54
N PHE A 16 25.54 -19.55 7.48
CA PHE A 16 24.97 -18.82 6.36
C PHE A 16 24.39 -17.50 6.91
N LEU A 17 24.89 -16.36 6.47
CA LEU A 17 24.04 -15.17 6.37
C LEU A 17 23.15 -15.43 5.16
N ALA A 18 22.10 -16.25 5.34
CA ALA A 18 21.03 -16.27 4.37
C ALA A 18 20.53 -14.83 4.30
N PRO A 19 20.51 -14.17 3.13
CA PRO A 19 19.65 -13.01 3.01
C PRO A 19 18.28 -13.54 3.42
N SER A 20 17.75 -13.05 4.55
CA SER A 20 16.33 -13.13 4.78
C SER A 20 15.78 -12.41 3.56
N GLY A 21 15.38 -13.18 2.54
CA GLY A 21 14.55 -12.65 1.48
C GLY A 21 13.40 -12.06 2.26
N ALA A 22 13.39 -10.73 2.38
CA ALA A 22 12.23 -10.05 2.88
C ALA A 22 11.13 -10.64 2.00
N GLN A 23 10.19 -11.34 2.62
CA GLN A 23 8.92 -11.52 1.97
C GLN A 23 8.48 -10.07 1.77
N GLU A 24 8.73 -9.53 0.57
CA GLU A 24 8.05 -8.34 0.10
C GLU A 24 6.60 -8.72 0.38
N GLY A 25 6.02 -8.11 1.42
CA GLY A 25 4.67 -8.43 1.83
C GLY A 25 3.77 -8.33 0.61
N HIS A 26 2.57 -8.92 0.68
CA HIS A 26 1.59 -8.85 -0.40
C HIS A 26 1.61 -7.47 -1.08
N PRO A 27 1.67 -7.39 -2.43
CA PRO A 27 2.18 -6.20 -3.12
C PRO A 27 1.40 -4.90 -2.87
N LEU A 28 0.20 -5.01 -2.28
CA LEU A 28 -0.63 -3.88 -1.88
C LEU A 28 -0.35 -3.36 -0.45
N LYS A 29 0.26 -4.19 0.40
CA LYS A 29 0.46 -3.90 1.82
C LYS A 29 1.44 -2.75 2.05
N GLY A 30 1.07 -1.86 2.96
CA GLY A 30 1.90 -0.76 3.47
C GLY A 30 1.30 0.61 3.20
N SER A 31 2.16 1.63 3.28
CA SER A 31 1.78 3.02 3.09
C SER A 31 2.00 3.49 1.65
N TRP A 32 1.06 4.30 1.16
CA TRP A 32 1.06 4.86 -0.18
C TRP A 32 0.76 6.35 -0.10
N LEU A 33 1.60 7.18 -0.72
CA LEU A 33 1.39 8.62 -0.80
C LEU A 33 1.07 9.02 -2.23
N GLY A 34 0.12 9.93 -2.41
CA GLY A 34 -0.11 10.53 -3.71
C GLY A 34 -1.25 11.52 -3.72
N GLU A 35 -1.95 11.58 -4.84
CA GLU A 35 -2.92 12.62 -5.14
C GLU A 35 -4.21 12.08 -5.76
N TRP A 36 -5.33 12.63 -5.33
CA TRP A 36 -6.64 12.54 -5.99
C TRP A 36 -7.01 13.91 -6.57
N GLN A 37 -6.45 14.19 -7.74
CA GLN A 37 -6.44 15.50 -8.39
C GLN A 37 -7.83 16.14 -8.47
N GLY A 38 -7.92 17.41 -8.10
CA GLY A 38 -9.14 18.20 -8.14
C GLY A 38 -10.11 17.96 -6.97
N ASN A 39 -9.73 17.17 -5.95
CA ASN A 39 -10.59 16.99 -4.79
C ASN A 39 -10.62 18.25 -3.91
N THR A 40 -11.73 18.98 -3.97
CA THR A 40 -11.92 20.23 -3.21
C THR A 40 -12.53 20.01 -1.82
N VAL A 41 -13.00 18.80 -1.51
CA VAL A 41 -13.62 18.49 -0.21
C VAL A 41 -12.55 18.29 0.87
N HIS A 42 -11.47 17.58 0.54
CA HIS A 42 -10.39 17.26 1.47
C HIS A 42 -9.00 17.70 0.98
N GLY A 43 -8.90 18.42 -0.14
CA GLY A 43 -7.63 18.76 -0.79
C GLY A 43 -7.09 17.61 -1.63
N GLU A 44 -5.96 17.82 -2.33
CA GLU A 44 -5.47 16.89 -3.34
C GLU A 44 -4.56 15.78 -2.81
N ASN A 45 -3.91 15.97 -1.67
CA ASN A 45 -2.95 14.99 -1.14
C ASN A 45 -3.66 13.87 -0.38
N VAL A 46 -3.15 12.65 -0.50
CA VAL A 46 -3.71 11.48 0.17
C VAL A 46 -2.64 10.48 0.62
N LEU A 47 -2.85 9.91 1.80
CA LEU A 47 -2.15 8.75 2.34
C LEU A 47 -3.12 7.57 2.38
N LEU A 48 -2.70 6.43 1.85
CA LEU A 48 -3.37 5.15 2.05
C LEU A 48 -2.51 4.30 2.96
N VAL A 49 -3.12 3.65 3.95
CA VAL A 49 -2.47 2.61 4.75
C VAL A 49 -3.26 1.34 4.52
N LEU A 50 -2.66 0.41 3.80
CA LEU A 50 -3.30 -0.81 3.32
C LEU A 50 -2.69 -2.03 3.99
N ASP A 51 -3.54 -3.00 4.30
CA ASP A 51 -3.13 -4.36 4.65
C ASP A 51 -3.77 -5.34 3.66
N TRP A 52 -3.08 -6.45 3.43
CA TRP A 52 -3.57 -7.54 2.61
C TRP A 52 -3.01 -8.85 3.14
N ASP A 53 -3.88 -9.83 3.38
CA ASP A 53 -3.54 -11.16 3.89
C ASP A 53 -3.51 -12.25 2.79
N GLY A 54 -3.54 -11.83 1.51
CA GLY A 54 -3.69 -12.72 0.36
C GLY A 54 -5.14 -13.02 -0.03
N LYS A 55 -6.13 -12.55 0.75
CA LYS A 55 -7.57 -12.71 0.46
C LYS A 55 -8.33 -11.40 0.57
N ALA A 56 -8.22 -10.70 1.68
CA ALA A 56 -8.95 -9.49 2.00
C ALA A 56 -8.01 -8.29 2.11
N ILE A 57 -8.39 -7.21 1.43
CA ILE A 57 -7.72 -5.92 1.57
C ILE A 57 -8.46 -5.13 2.63
N THR A 58 -7.72 -4.59 3.60
CA THR A 58 -8.24 -3.69 4.61
C THR A 58 -7.37 -2.44 4.68
N GLY A 59 -7.83 -1.41 5.38
CA GLY A 59 -7.05 -0.19 5.52
C GLY A 59 -7.90 1.06 5.62
N MET A 60 -7.27 2.17 5.27
CA MET A 60 -7.84 3.50 5.39
C MET A 60 -7.26 4.45 4.35
N ILE A 61 -8.06 5.46 4.02
CA ILE A 61 -7.66 6.65 3.27
C ILE A 61 -7.58 7.81 4.25
N ASN A 62 -6.46 8.50 4.30
CA ASN A 62 -6.23 9.70 5.10
C ASN A 62 -5.89 10.87 4.16
N PRO A 63 -6.76 11.90 4.07
CA PRO A 63 -6.53 13.04 3.20
C PRO A 63 -5.90 14.25 3.92
N GLY A 64 -5.24 14.02 5.04
CA GLY A 64 -4.66 15.04 5.92
C GLY A 64 -5.54 15.42 7.12
N THR A 65 -6.83 15.10 7.10
CA THR A 65 -7.77 15.34 8.21
C THR A 65 -8.16 14.03 8.91
N ASP A 66 -9.34 13.52 8.60
CA ASP A 66 -9.91 12.34 9.24
C ASP A 66 -9.52 11.06 8.50
N ASN A 67 -9.23 10.03 9.27
CA ASN A 67 -9.05 8.68 8.75
C ASN A 67 -10.39 8.11 8.29
N MET A 68 -10.47 7.72 7.01
CA MET A 68 -11.65 7.08 6.42
C MET A 68 -11.34 5.60 6.22
N PRO A 69 -11.83 4.69 7.09
CA PRO A 69 -11.67 3.26 6.88
C PRO A 69 -12.25 2.82 5.54
N LEU A 70 -11.61 1.85 4.89
CA LEU A 70 -12.16 1.24 3.68
C LEU A 70 -13.43 0.47 4.04
N THR A 71 -14.54 0.84 3.40
CA THR A 71 -15.79 0.10 3.50
C THR A 71 -15.83 -1.07 2.52
N ARG A 72 -15.06 -0.97 1.42
CA ARG A 72 -14.84 -2.05 0.46
C ARG A 72 -13.49 -1.90 -0.21
N ALA A 73 -12.82 -3.03 -0.41
CA ALA A 73 -11.60 -3.08 -1.21
C ALA A 73 -11.56 -4.39 -2.01
N THR A 74 -11.23 -4.30 -3.30
CA THR A 74 -11.11 -5.46 -4.18
C THR A 74 -9.86 -5.36 -5.04
N LEU A 75 -9.29 -6.51 -5.39
CA LEU A 75 -8.22 -6.66 -6.36
C LEU A 75 -8.70 -7.63 -7.44
N GLU A 76 -8.61 -7.19 -8.68
CA GLU A 76 -8.70 -8.02 -9.87
C GLU A 76 -7.26 -8.45 -10.22
N PRO A 77 -6.92 -9.75 -10.11
CA PRO A 77 -5.53 -10.21 -10.14
C PRO A 77 -4.92 -10.34 -11.53
N ASP A 78 -5.70 -10.46 -12.62
CA ASP A 78 -5.17 -10.65 -13.97
C ASP A 78 -4.62 -9.33 -14.54
N GLY A 79 -5.30 -8.22 -14.26
CA GLY A 79 -4.92 -6.86 -14.66
C GLY A 79 -4.33 -6.01 -13.54
N TRP A 80 -4.23 -6.55 -12.32
CA TRP A 80 -3.80 -5.83 -11.12
C TRP A 80 -4.58 -4.53 -10.88
N VAL A 81 -5.90 -4.60 -11.05
CA VAL A 81 -6.80 -3.46 -10.86
C VAL A 81 -7.39 -3.50 -9.46
N VAL A 82 -7.19 -2.41 -8.71
CA VAL A 82 -7.77 -2.23 -7.39
C VAL A 82 -8.97 -1.30 -7.46
N ARG A 83 -9.93 -1.56 -6.57
CA ARG A 83 -11.02 -0.65 -6.27
C ARG A 83 -11.13 -0.46 -4.76
N PHE A 84 -11.13 0.78 -4.32
CA PHE A 84 -11.28 1.16 -2.92
C PHE A 84 -12.51 2.04 -2.75
N GLU A 85 -13.28 1.77 -1.71
CA GLU A 85 -14.42 2.59 -1.31
C GLU A 85 -14.27 2.99 0.16
N ALA A 86 -14.58 4.25 0.46
CA ALA A 86 -14.56 4.77 1.81
C ALA A 86 -15.63 5.87 1.97
N GLU A 87 -16.01 6.14 3.21
CA GLU A 87 -16.93 7.22 3.56
C GLU A 87 -16.20 8.30 4.35
N GLY A 88 -16.29 9.54 3.86
CA GLY A 88 -15.82 10.74 4.52
C GLY A 88 -16.96 11.70 4.81
N LYS A 89 -16.62 12.88 5.32
CA LYS A 89 -17.57 13.97 5.57
C LYS A 89 -17.05 15.26 4.99
N ASP A 90 -17.90 16.05 4.35
CA ASP A 90 -17.53 17.41 3.96
C ASP A 90 -17.47 18.33 5.19
N LYS A 91 -17.00 19.56 4.96
CA LYS A 91 -16.90 20.62 5.98
C LYS A 91 -18.22 20.92 6.72
N ASP A 92 -19.37 20.58 6.13
CA ASP A 92 -20.69 20.80 6.71
C ASP A 92 -21.19 19.54 7.45
N GLY A 93 -20.36 18.48 7.52
CA GLY A 93 -20.67 17.21 8.16
C GLY A 93 -21.45 16.23 7.29
N SER A 94 -21.73 16.57 6.03
CA SER A 94 -22.49 15.70 5.13
C SER A 94 -21.63 14.56 4.61
N ALA A 95 -22.20 13.35 4.51
CA ALA A 95 -21.49 12.19 4.01
C ALA A 95 -21.02 12.35 2.56
N VAL A 96 -19.79 11.93 2.28
CA VAL A 96 -19.18 11.87 0.95
C VAL A 96 -18.63 10.47 0.74
N ARG A 97 -19.16 9.75 -0.26
CA ARG A 97 -18.69 8.41 -0.61
C ARG A 97 -17.65 8.52 -1.69
N TYR A 98 -16.43 8.06 -1.39
CA TYR A 98 -15.33 8.01 -2.33
C TYR A 98 -15.20 6.63 -2.95
N VAL A 99 -14.84 6.63 -4.22
CA VAL A 99 -14.48 5.45 -5.00
C VAL A 99 -13.17 5.77 -5.70
N VAL A 100 -12.15 4.93 -5.49
CA VAL A 100 -10.89 4.94 -6.24
C VAL A 100 -10.83 3.66 -7.07
N GLU A 101 -10.50 3.79 -8.35
CA GLU A 101 -10.23 2.67 -9.25
C GLU A 101 -8.89 2.92 -9.94
N GLY A 102 -7.97 1.97 -9.85
CA GLY A 102 -6.65 2.14 -10.45
C GLY A 102 -5.93 0.82 -10.68
N LYS A 103 -4.97 0.85 -11.60
CA LYS A 103 -4.07 -0.26 -11.90
C LYS A 103 -2.79 -0.09 -11.08
N ILE A 104 -2.27 -1.21 -10.55
CA ILE A 104 -0.93 -1.23 -9.97
C ILE A 104 0.08 -1.26 -11.13
N GLU A 105 0.89 -0.22 -11.24
CA GLU A 105 1.96 -0.08 -12.22
C GLU A 105 3.32 -0.38 -11.57
N ASN A 106 4.23 -0.96 -12.37
CA ASN A 106 5.57 -1.35 -11.95
C ASN A 106 5.57 -2.29 -10.72
N LEU A 107 4.67 -3.26 -10.69
CA LEU A 107 4.41 -4.17 -9.56
C LEU A 107 5.69 -4.78 -8.95
N GLU A 108 6.66 -5.09 -9.79
CA GLU A 108 7.96 -5.67 -9.47
C GLU A 108 8.93 -4.71 -8.76
N LEU A 109 8.67 -3.40 -8.81
CA LEU A 109 9.53 -2.39 -8.20
C LEU A 109 9.08 -2.02 -6.77
N PRO A 110 10.01 -1.77 -5.84
CA PRO A 110 9.66 -1.34 -4.48
C PRO A 110 8.79 -0.07 -4.45
N ASN A 111 9.00 0.85 -5.39
CA ASN A 111 8.28 2.11 -5.55
C ASN A 111 7.13 2.05 -6.57
N ARG A 112 6.52 0.87 -6.74
CA ARG A 112 5.29 0.66 -7.51
C ARG A 112 4.19 1.67 -7.17
N SER A 113 3.31 1.92 -8.12
CA SER A 113 2.26 2.93 -7.99
C SER A 113 0.88 2.38 -8.32
N ILE A 114 -0.16 3.06 -7.84
CA ILE A 114 -1.55 2.87 -8.24
C ILE A 114 -1.90 4.08 -9.10
N VAL A 115 -2.33 3.86 -10.34
CA VAL A 115 -2.69 4.92 -11.29
C VAL A 115 -4.10 4.68 -11.80
N GLY A 116 -4.95 5.70 -11.73
CA GLY A 116 -6.32 5.59 -12.19
C GLY A 116 -7.15 6.84 -11.91
N THR A 117 -8.35 6.65 -11.37
CA THR A 117 -9.31 7.72 -11.11
C THR A 117 -9.92 7.63 -9.72
N TRP A 118 -10.40 8.76 -9.23
CA TRP A 118 -11.28 8.84 -8.07
C TRP A 118 -12.60 9.49 -8.47
N SER A 119 -13.65 9.19 -7.71
CA SER A 119 -14.95 9.85 -7.83
C SER A 119 -15.70 9.87 -6.50
N SER A 120 -16.60 10.84 -6.39
CA SER A 120 -17.61 10.94 -5.33
C SER A 120 -18.85 11.63 -5.84
N ASN A 121 -19.84 11.83 -4.97
CA ASN A 121 -20.99 12.70 -5.23
C ASN A 121 -20.63 14.19 -5.31
N LYS A 122 -19.38 14.59 -5.04
CA LYS A 122 -18.92 15.98 -5.02
C LYS A 122 -17.86 16.28 -6.08
N GLY A 123 -17.30 15.28 -6.75
CA GLY A 123 -16.26 15.49 -7.76
C GLY A 123 -15.71 14.19 -8.33
N ARG A 124 -14.75 14.33 -9.25
CA ARG A 124 -13.98 13.23 -9.82
C ARG A 124 -12.67 13.76 -10.40
N GLY A 125 -11.69 12.88 -10.57
CA GLY A 125 -10.42 13.24 -11.20
C GLY A 125 -9.45 12.08 -11.29
N THR A 126 -8.22 12.40 -11.66
CA THR A 126 -7.11 11.44 -11.71
C THR A 126 -6.68 11.05 -10.30
N PHE A 127 -6.32 9.79 -10.12
CA PHE A 127 -5.74 9.27 -8.88
C PHE A 127 -4.35 8.70 -9.16
N THR A 128 -3.38 9.08 -8.34
CA THR A 128 -2.04 8.49 -8.33
C THR A 128 -1.61 8.25 -6.88
N ALA A 129 -0.94 7.13 -6.60
CA ALA A 129 -0.29 6.90 -5.31
C ALA A 129 0.92 5.98 -5.46
N SER A 130 2.02 6.30 -4.79
CA SER A 130 3.26 5.53 -4.84
C SER A 130 3.56 4.88 -3.50
N ARG A 131 3.99 3.61 -3.54
CA ARG A 131 4.42 2.86 -2.37
C ARG A 131 5.64 3.50 -1.72
N GLN A 132 5.62 3.63 -0.39
CA GLN A 132 6.69 4.22 0.43
C GLN A 132 7.67 3.22 1.04
#